data_AF-A0A6G3ZAX9-F1
#
_entry.id   AF-A0A6G3ZAX9-F1
#
_cell.length_a   1.000
_cell.length_b   1.000
_cell.length_c   1.000
_cell.angle_alpha   90.00
_cell.angle_beta   90.00
_cell.angle_gamma   90.00
#
_symmetry.space_group_name_H-M   'P 1'
#
loop_
_entity.id
_entity.type
_entity.pdbx_description
1 polymer ?
#
loop_
_entity_poly.entity_id
_entity_poly.type
_entity_poly.pdbx_seq_one_letter_code
_entity_poly.pdbx_strand_id
1 'polypeptide(L)'
;IITVTTPVFSEQLRSRLLESPLIYIFGIIPVLGLLLVVLLLRSLRRQEENTPIIWTFLLFALSFIGLGFVIFPEIIPPSVTIYEAAAAPSSLVFMLTFIGFLIPILVFYNIYNYIVFRGKIADESSYGEAN
;
A
#
# COMPACT_ATOMS: atom_id res chain seq x y z
N ILE A 1 12.61 -11.06 -22.69
CA ILE A 1 13.85 -10.70 -23.44
C ILE A 1 14.64 -9.64 -22.69
N ILE A 2 14.04 -8.54 -22.22
CA ILE A 2 14.70 -7.59 -21.29
C ILE A 2 15.09 -8.29 -19.96
N THR A 3 14.30 -9.27 -19.52
CA THR A 3 14.56 -10.08 -18.32
C THR A 3 15.79 -11.01 -18.42
N VAL A 4 16.25 -11.33 -19.62
CA VAL A 4 17.37 -12.28 -19.83
C VAL A 4 18.70 -11.54 -19.95
N THR A 5 18.70 -10.27 -20.38
CA THR A 5 19.93 -9.47 -20.58
C THR A 5 20.34 -8.64 -19.36
N THR A 6 19.49 -8.46 -18.34
CA THR A 6 19.84 -7.70 -17.12
C THR A 6 20.82 -8.37 -16.14
N PRO A 7 21.00 -9.71 -16.04
CA PRO A 7 21.76 -10.29 -14.93
C PRO A 7 23.29 -10.22 -15.14
N VAL A 8 23.78 -9.57 -16.20
CA VAL A 8 25.21 -9.45 -16.53
C VAL A 8 25.82 -8.11 -16.08
N PHE A 9 25.00 -7.11 -15.70
CA PHE A 9 25.50 -5.75 -15.41
C PHE A 9 25.53 -5.31 -13.95
N SER A 10 25.19 -6.17 -12.97
CA SER A 10 25.54 -5.86 -11.57
C SER A 10 25.65 -7.10 -10.68
N GLU A 11 26.88 -7.63 -10.56
CA GLU A 11 27.25 -8.52 -9.43
C GLU A 11 26.98 -7.88 -8.06
N GLN A 12 26.80 -6.56 -7.99
CA GLN A 12 26.47 -5.79 -6.79
C GLN A 12 25.05 -6.03 -6.24
N LEU A 13 24.11 -6.58 -7.02
CA LEU A 13 22.75 -6.87 -6.53
C LEU A 13 22.68 -8.19 -5.73
N ARG A 14 23.60 -9.13 -6.00
CA ARG A 14 23.59 -10.47 -5.41
C ARG A 14 24.09 -10.51 -3.96
N SER A 15 25.04 -9.65 -3.60
CA SER A 15 25.60 -9.61 -2.23
C SER A 15 24.74 -8.82 -1.25
N ARG A 16 23.98 -7.81 -1.71
CA ARG A 16 23.08 -7.00 -0.85
C ARG A 16 21.76 -7.68 -0.50
N LEU A 17 21.20 -8.51 -1.39
CA LEU A 17 19.92 -9.21 -1.18
C LEU A 17 20.03 -10.43 -0.24
N LEU A 18 21.24 -10.95 -0.02
CA LEU A 18 21.50 -12.16 0.78
C LEU A 18 22.30 -11.89 2.07
N GLU A 19 22.54 -10.63 2.42
CA GLU A 19 23.13 -10.25 3.70
C GLU A 19 22.04 -9.97 4.75
N SER A 20 22.17 -10.65 5.90
CA SER A 20 21.25 -10.60 7.04
C SER A 20 21.12 -9.16 7.56
N PRO A 21 19.93 -8.52 7.48
CA PRO A 21 18.65 -9.02 8.02
C PRO A 21 17.43 -8.93 7.07
N LEU A 22 17.61 -8.63 5.77
CA LEU A 22 16.51 -8.36 4.84
C LEU A 22 15.70 -9.61 4.42
N ILE A 23 16.30 -10.80 4.53
CA ILE A 23 15.68 -12.09 4.13
C ILE A 23 14.39 -12.39 4.91
N TYR A 24 14.35 -12.11 6.22
CA TYR A 24 13.16 -12.40 7.05
C TYR A 24 11.97 -11.50 6.68
N ILE A 25 12.25 -10.23 6.34
CA ILE A 25 11.23 -9.27 5.93
C ILE A 25 10.72 -9.58 4.53
N PHE A 26 11.62 -9.93 3.60
CA PHE A 26 11.25 -10.38 2.25
C PHE A 26 10.49 -11.70 2.25
N GLY A 27 10.66 -12.55 3.26
CA GLY A 27 9.87 -13.78 3.44
C GLY A 27 8.48 -13.53 4.04
N ILE A 28 8.35 -12.63 5.02
CA ILE A 28 7.08 -12.45 5.75
C ILE A 28 6.04 -11.64 4.98
N ILE A 29 6.47 -10.66 4.18
CA ILE A 29 5.57 -9.82 3.37
C ILE A 29 4.77 -10.63 2.34
N PRO A 30 5.37 -11.49 1.49
CA PRO A 30 4.60 -12.30 0.53
C PRO A 30 3.70 -13.32 1.22
N VAL A 31 4.12 -13.87 2.37
CA VAL A 31 3.27 -14.78 3.17
C VAL A 31 2.03 -14.06 3.71
N LEU A 32 2.21 -12.86 4.28
CA LEU A 32 1.10 -12.02 4.72
C LEU A 32 0.21 -11.60 3.54
N GLY A 33 0.80 -11.27 2.39
CA GLY A 33 0.06 -10.90 1.19
C GLY A 33 -0.83 -12.04 0.71
N LEU A 34 -0.28 -13.24 0.63
CA LEU A 34 -1.04 -14.43 0.24
C LEU A 34 -2.17 -14.74 1.24
N LEU A 35 -1.91 -14.59 2.54
CA LEU A 35 -2.93 -14.73 3.59
C LEU A 35 -4.07 -13.71 3.40
N LEU A 36 -3.76 -12.43 3.17
CA LEU A 36 -4.76 -11.39 2.96
C LEU A 36 -5.57 -11.61 1.67
N VAL A 37 -4.94 -12.10 0.59
CA VAL A 37 -5.64 -12.48 -0.64
C VAL A 37 -6.63 -13.62 -0.38
N VAL A 38 -6.22 -14.66 0.34
CA VAL A 38 -7.11 -15.77 0.70
C VAL A 38 -8.29 -15.29 1.55
N LEU A 39 -8.06 -14.39 2.51
CA LEU A 39 -9.12 -13.80 3.33
C LEU A 39 -10.07 -12.93 2.51
N LEU A 40 -9.56 -12.14 1.57
CA LEU A 40 -10.37 -11.37 0.63
C LEU A 40 -11.27 -12.29 -0.21
N LEU A 41 -10.70 -13.32 -0.85
CA LEU A 41 -11.45 -14.28 -1.66
C LEU A 41 -12.52 -15.01 -0.84
N ARG A 42 -12.21 -15.35 0.41
CA ARG A 42 -13.17 -15.96 1.34
C ARG A 42 -14.29 -14.98 1.71
N SER A 43 -13.96 -13.72 1.96
CA SER A 43 -14.94 -12.66 2.27
C SER A 43 -15.90 -12.41 1.10
N LEU A 44 -15.36 -12.39 -0.12
CA LEU A 44 -16.16 -12.27 -1.35
C LEU A 44 -17.11 -13.47 -1.52
N ARG A 45 -16.62 -14.69 -1.26
CA ARG A 45 -17.46 -15.90 -1.33
C ARG A 45 -18.58 -15.92 -0.30
N ARG A 46 -18.39 -15.26 0.85
CA ARG A 46 -19.41 -15.12 1.92
C ARG A 46 -20.37 -13.96 1.71
N GLN A 47 -20.24 -13.21 0.61
CA GLN A 47 -21.07 -12.03 0.30
C GLN A 47 -21.11 -11.00 1.45
N GLU A 48 -20.01 -10.87 2.18
CA GLU A 48 -19.89 -9.86 3.24
C GLU A 48 -19.89 -8.46 2.60
N GLU A 49 -20.74 -7.55 3.07
CA GLU A 49 -20.92 -6.24 2.43
C GLU A 49 -19.72 -5.30 2.64
N ASN A 50 -19.16 -5.25 3.86
CA ASN A 50 -18.14 -4.26 4.23
C ASN A 50 -16.73 -4.84 4.42
N THR A 51 -16.64 -6.14 4.68
CA THR A 51 -15.37 -6.82 4.99
C THR A 51 -14.38 -6.87 3.81
N PRO A 52 -14.79 -7.05 2.53
CA PRO A 52 -13.88 -7.06 1.38
C PRO A 52 -13.12 -5.75 1.17
N ILE A 53 -13.74 -4.61 1.50
CA ILE A 53 -13.11 -3.28 1.40
C ILE A 53 -11.91 -3.21 2.34
N ILE A 54 -12.05 -3.66 3.58
CA ILE A 54 -10.98 -3.65 4.59
C ILE A 54 -9.80 -4.51 4.12
N TRP A 55 -10.07 -5.73 3.62
CA TRP A 55 -9.01 -6.61 3.10
C TRP A 55 -8.27 -6.00 1.91
N THR A 56 -8.99 -5.31 1.02
CA THR A 56 -8.40 -4.62 -0.13
C THR A 56 -7.48 -3.48 0.31
N PHE A 57 -7.91 -2.68 1.30
CA PHE A 57 -7.06 -1.64 1.90
C PHE A 57 -5.80 -2.22 2.55
N LEU A 58 -5.92 -3.32 3.29
CA LEU A 58 -4.77 -3.99 3.92
C LEU A 58 -3.78 -4.55 2.88
N LEU A 59 -4.28 -5.15 1.78
CA LEU A 59 -3.44 -5.62 0.68
C LEU A 59 -2.67 -4.48 0.01
N PHE A 60 -3.36 -3.35 -0.20
CA PHE A 60 -2.74 -2.17 -0.80
C PHE A 60 -1.67 -1.57 0.12
N ALA A 61 -1.97 -1.43 1.41
CA ALA A 61 -1.01 -0.97 2.41
C ALA A 61 0.22 -1.90 2.48
N LEU A 62 0.00 -3.22 2.49
CA LEU A 62 1.09 -4.20 2.50
C LEU A 62 1.96 -4.11 1.24
N SER A 63 1.36 -3.84 0.08
CA SER A 63 2.09 -3.66 -1.18
C SER A 63 3.00 -2.44 -1.14
N PHE A 64 2.53 -1.31 -0.57
CA PHE A 64 3.38 -0.13 -0.36
C PHE A 64 4.50 -0.34 0.64
N ILE A 65 4.23 -1.09 1.71
CA ILE A 65 5.27 -1.46 2.69
C ILE A 65 6.34 -2.30 1.99
N GLY A 66 5.93 -3.31 1.20
CA GLY A 66 6.84 -4.11 0.39
C GLY A 66 7.68 -3.26 -0.57
N LEU A 67 7.05 -2.31 -1.27
CA LEU A 67 7.76 -1.39 -2.16
C LEU A 67 8.76 -0.50 -1.40
N GLY A 68 8.39 0.01 -0.23
CA GLY A 68 9.29 0.80 0.62
C GLY A 68 10.53 0.01 1.05
N PHE A 69 10.35 -1.26 1.42
CA PHE A 69 11.48 -2.15 1.75
C PHE A 69 12.36 -2.47 0.56
N VAL A 70 11.82 -2.55 -0.66
CA VAL A 70 12.61 -2.76 -1.88
C VAL A 70 13.51 -1.57 -2.18
N ILE A 71 13.06 -0.35 -1.88
CA ILE A 71 13.80 0.89 -2.17
C ILE A 71 14.81 1.22 -1.05
N PHE A 72 14.56 0.80 0.18
CA PHE A 72 15.49 1.06 1.28
C PHE A 72 16.81 0.25 1.12
N PRO A 73 18.01 0.84 1.36
CA PRO A 73 18.30 2.19 1.85
C PRO A 73 18.63 3.24 0.74
N GLU A 74 18.66 2.83 -0.53
CA GLU A 74 19.04 3.68 -1.65
C GLU A 74 17.81 4.10 -2.45
N ILE A 75 17.38 5.36 -2.27
CA ILE A 75 16.19 5.86 -2.97
C ILE A 75 16.43 6.01 -4.48
N ILE A 76 17.66 6.30 -4.89
CA ILE A 76 18.12 6.28 -6.27
C ILE A 76 19.49 5.54 -6.32
N PRO A 77 19.51 4.25 -6.66
CA PRO A 77 20.74 3.49 -6.75
C PRO A 77 21.65 4.01 -7.87
N PRO A 78 23.00 3.96 -7.73
CA PRO A 78 23.76 3.39 -6.61
C PRO A 78 24.27 4.43 -5.59
N SER A 79 23.91 5.71 -5.73
CA SER A 79 24.67 6.80 -5.09
C SER A 79 23.85 7.75 -4.21
N VAL A 80 22.53 7.57 -4.10
CA VAL A 80 21.70 8.45 -3.28
C VAL A 80 20.99 7.63 -2.22
N THR A 81 21.47 7.75 -0.99
CA THR A 81 20.84 7.15 0.19
C THR A 81 19.67 8.00 0.68
N ILE A 82 18.77 7.41 1.49
CA ILE A 82 17.65 8.17 2.07
C ILE A 82 18.13 9.39 2.89
N TYR A 83 19.32 9.26 3.49
CA TYR A 83 19.88 10.26 4.38
C TYR A 83 20.47 11.44 3.59
N GLU A 84 21.07 11.18 2.44
CA GLU A 84 21.58 12.22 1.54
C GLU A 84 20.45 12.92 0.77
N ALA A 85 19.39 12.18 0.46
CA ALA A 85 18.17 12.75 -0.14
C ALA A 85 17.31 13.52 0.88
N ALA A 86 17.64 13.50 2.17
CA ALA A 86 16.84 14.13 3.20
C ALA A 86 16.93 15.66 3.12
N ALA A 87 15.77 16.32 3.23
CA ALA A 87 15.71 17.76 3.36
C ALA A 87 16.31 18.24 4.70
N ALA A 88 16.50 19.55 4.84
CA ALA A 88 16.94 20.14 6.11
C ALA A 88 16.05 19.68 7.29
N PRO A 89 16.63 19.39 8.48
CA PRO A 89 15.86 18.86 9.61
C PRO A 89 14.66 19.73 10.01
N SER A 90 14.78 21.05 9.91
CA SER A 90 13.68 21.99 10.18
C SER A 90 12.50 21.82 9.22
N SER A 91 12.77 21.59 7.93
CA SER A 91 11.75 21.32 6.92
C SER A 91 11.06 19.97 7.16
N LEU A 92 11.82 18.94 7.56
CA LEU A 92 11.26 17.62 7.89
C LEU A 92 10.31 17.68 9.09
N VAL A 93 10.70 18.37 10.17
CA VAL A 93 9.85 18.54 11.36
C VAL A 93 8.59 19.33 11.01
N PHE A 94 8.71 20.38 10.19
CA PHE A 94 7.57 21.15 9.71
C PHE A 94 6.60 20.28 8.90
N MET A 95 7.11 19.52 7.93
CA MET A 95 6.32 18.61 7.10
C MET A 95 5.65 17.51 7.95
N LEU A 96 6.38 16.91 8.89
CA LEU A 96 5.85 15.88 9.79
C LEU A 96 4.70 16.42 10.64
N THR A 97 4.86 17.63 11.18
CA THR A 97 3.80 18.31 11.94
C THR A 97 2.56 18.49 11.06
N PHE A 98 2.73 19.07 9.87
CA PHE A 98 1.62 19.34 8.95
C PHE A 98 0.89 18.06 8.52
N ILE A 99 1.64 17.04 8.07
CA ILE A 99 1.09 15.75 7.65
C ILE A 99 0.43 15.03 8.83
N GLY A 100 1.02 15.12 10.03
CA GLY A 100 0.48 14.55 11.26
C GLY A 100 -0.90 15.11 11.63
N PHE A 101 -1.18 16.38 11.31
CA PHE A 101 -2.52 16.95 11.45
C PHE A 101 -3.42 16.67 10.25
N LEU A 102 -2.89 16.71 9.03
CA LEU A 102 -3.67 16.59 7.80
C LEU A 102 -4.19 15.17 7.58
N ILE A 103 -3.40 14.13 7.86
CA ILE A 103 -3.82 12.72 7.67
C ILE A 103 -5.05 12.38 8.52
N PRO A 104 -5.11 12.66 9.85
CA PRO A 104 -6.29 12.41 10.66
C PRO A 104 -7.54 13.12 10.14
N ILE A 105 -7.42 14.38 9.73
CA ILE A 105 -8.54 15.16 9.17
C ILE A 105 -9.05 14.51 7.88
N LEU A 106 -8.15 14.13 6.98
CA LEU A 106 -8.48 13.48 5.71
C LEU A 106 -9.17 12.14 5.95
N VAL A 107 -8.67 11.32 6.89
CA VAL A 107 -9.29 10.04 7.25
C VAL A 107 -10.68 10.26 7.85
N PHE A 108 -10.83 11.23 8.77
CA PHE A 108 -12.13 11.55 9.37
C PHE A 108 -13.15 11.99 8.32
N TYR A 109 -12.75 12.86 7.40
CA TYR A 109 -13.59 13.32 6.29
C TYR A 109 -14.06 12.17 5.40
N ASN A 110 -13.16 11.25 5.02
CA ASN A 110 -13.52 10.08 4.21
C ASN A 110 -14.47 9.13 4.94
N ILE A 111 -14.24 8.88 6.23
CA ILE A 111 -15.13 8.06 7.07
C ILE A 111 -16.50 8.73 7.19
N TYR A 112 -16.54 10.04 7.45
CA TYR A 112 -17.77 10.81 7.55
C TYR A 112 -18.57 10.76 6.25
N ASN A 113 -17.93 10.99 5.10
CA ASN A 113 -18.56 10.84 3.80
C ASN A 113 -19.16 9.45 3.61
N TYR A 114 -18.42 8.38 3.92
CA TYR A 114 -18.96 7.03 3.85
C TYR A 114 -20.18 6.84 4.76
N ILE A 115 -20.16 7.37 6.00
CA ILE A 115 -21.29 7.27 6.94
C ILE A 115 -22.50 8.09 6.47
N VAL A 116 -22.30 9.25 5.86
CA VAL A 116 -23.37 10.10 5.34
C VAL A 116 -23.99 9.50 4.08
N PHE A 117 -23.17 8.98 3.16
CA PHE A 117 -23.64 8.45 1.88
C PHE A 117 -23.98 6.95 1.87
N ARG A 118 -23.75 6.20 2.96
CA ARG A 118 -24.22 4.80 3.07
C ARG A 118 -25.75 4.67 3.15
N GLY A 119 -26.48 5.78 3.25
CA GLY A 119 -27.94 5.82 3.23
C GLY A 119 -28.47 5.58 1.82
N LYS A 120 -28.84 4.32 1.54
CA LYS A 120 -29.70 3.80 0.46
C LYS A 120 -30.17 4.84 -0.56
N ILE A 121 -29.62 4.78 -1.77
CA ILE A 121 -30.34 5.20 -2.96
C ILE A 121 -31.49 4.18 -3.09
N ALA A 122 -32.66 4.53 -2.57
CA ALA A 122 -33.87 3.78 -2.83
C ALA A 122 -34.16 3.92 -4.34
N ASP A 123 -34.34 2.79 -5.02
CA ASP A 123 -34.74 2.71 -6.42
C ASP A 123 -35.97 3.58 -6.70
N GLU A 124 -35.77 4.77 -7.26
CA GLU A 124 -36.84 5.58 -7.88
C GLU A 124 -36.90 5.39 -9.41
N SER A 125 -36.39 4.28 -9.96
CA SER A 125 -36.39 4.06 -11.43
C SER A 125 -36.93 2.71 -11.91
N SER A 126 -37.66 1.94 -11.07
CA SER A 126 -38.28 0.67 -11.50
C SER A 126 -39.82 0.68 -11.63
N TYR A 127 -40.48 1.85 -11.61
CA TYR A 127 -41.91 1.97 -11.88
C TYR A 127 -42.19 3.05 -12.91
N GLY A 128 -41.92 2.71 -14.17
CA GLY A 128 -42.18 3.60 -15.28
C GLY A 128 -42.22 2.86 -16.61
N GLU A 129 -42.92 1.72 -16.68
CA GLU A 129 -43.39 1.16 -17.96
C GLU A 129 -44.44 0.06 -17.69
N ALA A 130 -45.67 0.50 -17.45
CA ALA A 130 -46.87 -0.28 -17.69
C ALA A 130 -47.80 0.58 -18.53
N ASN A 131 -47.63 0.51 -19.84
CA ASN A 131 -48.60 0.94 -20.85
C ASN A 131 -48.81 -0.22 -21.82
#